data_AF-A0A1I7VPK6-F1
#
_entry.id   AF-A0A1I7VPK6-F1
#
_cell.length_a   1.000
_cell.length_b   1.000
_cell.length_c   1.000
_cell.angle_alpha   90.00
_cell.angle_beta   90.00
_cell.angle_gamma   90.00
#
_symmetry.space_group_name_H-M   'P 1'
#
loop_
_entity.id
_entity.type
_entity.pdbx_description
1 polymer ?
#
loop_
_entity_poly.entity_id
_entity_poly.type
_entity_poly.pdbx_seq_one_letter_code
_entity_poly.pdbx_strand_id
1 'polypeptide(L)'
;MAGSETVYGGVEGPDAMYVKLISSDGHEFIIKKDLALTSGTIKAMLSGPGSYSENETNEVNFREIPSHVLQKVCQYFAYKVRYTNSATEIPEFSIAPEVALELLMAANFLDC
;
A
#
# COMPACT_ATOMS: atom_id res chain seq x y z
N MET A 1 -32.40 -0.59 -11.86
CA MET A 1 -31.26 -0.30 -10.96
C MET A 1 -30.10 0.06 -11.86
N ALA A 2 -29.72 1.34 -11.93
CA ALA A 2 -28.54 1.75 -12.69
C ALA A 2 -27.32 1.16 -11.99
N GLY A 3 -26.60 0.25 -12.66
CA GLY A 3 -25.28 -0.17 -12.19
C GLY A 3 -24.40 1.07 -12.18
N SER A 4 -23.90 1.46 -11.01
CA SER A 4 -22.91 2.52 -10.92
C SER A 4 -21.72 2.12 -11.79
N GLU A 5 -21.48 2.84 -12.88
CA GLU A 5 -20.26 2.71 -13.65
C GLU A 5 -19.09 2.88 -12.69
N THR A 6 -18.22 1.88 -12.63
CA THR A 6 -17.07 1.90 -11.74
C THR A 6 -16.07 2.86 -12.37
N VAL A 7 -16.06 4.11 -11.90
CA VAL A 7 -15.07 5.10 -12.35
C VAL A 7 -13.72 4.69 -11.76
N TYR A 8 -12.86 4.13 -12.61
CA TYR A 8 -11.46 3.90 -12.26
C TYR A 8 -10.75 5.25 -12.32
N GLY A 9 -10.44 5.84 -11.15
CA GLY A 9 -9.71 7.11 -11.06
C GLY A 9 -8.26 7.01 -11.51
N GLY A 10 -7.59 8.16 -11.61
CA GLY A 10 -6.18 8.24 -12.02
C GLY A 10 -5.19 7.83 -10.92
N VAL A 11 -3.92 7.76 -11.32
CA VAL A 11 -2.76 7.50 -10.44
C VAL A 11 -2.00 8.79 -10.08
N GLU A 12 -2.37 9.93 -10.65
CA GLU A 12 -1.73 11.25 -10.46
C GLU A 12 -2.75 12.29 -9.99
N GLY A 13 -2.26 13.33 -9.32
CA GLY A 13 -3.02 14.45 -8.79
C GLY A 13 -3.59 14.23 -7.38
N PRO A 14 -4.04 15.30 -6.70
CA PRO A 14 -4.54 15.22 -5.32
C PRO A 14 -5.74 14.28 -5.17
N ASP A 15 -6.54 14.13 -6.24
CA ASP A 15 -7.74 13.29 -6.30
C ASP A 15 -7.47 11.86 -6.83
N ALA A 16 -6.20 11.45 -6.93
CA ALA A 16 -5.83 10.11 -7.37
C ALA A 16 -6.44 9.02 -6.47
N MET A 17 -7.08 8.04 -7.10
CA MET A 17 -7.66 6.88 -6.39
C MET A 17 -6.61 5.80 -6.10
N TYR A 18 -5.47 5.88 -6.77
CA TYR A 18 -4.38 4.93 -6.67
C TYR A 18 -3.08 5.63 -6.31
N VAL A 19 -2.16 4.87 -5.73
CA VAL A 19 -0.79 5.30 -5.43
C VAL A 19 0.17 4.30 -6.06
N LYS A 20 1.36 4.78 -6.41
CA LYS A 20 2.45 3.96 -6.93
C LYS A 20 3.49 3.74 -5.82
N LEU A 21 3.68 2.49 -5.43
CA LEU A 21 4.73 2.09 -4.49
C LEU A 21 5.87 1.45 -5.29
N ILE A 22 7.06 2.03 -5.21
CA ILE A 22 8.23 1.61 -5.99
C ILE A 22 9.20 0.89 -5.06
N SER A 23 9.52 -0.38 -5.34
CA SER A 23 10.50 -1.15 -4.56
C SER A 23 11.95 -0.78 -4.89
N SER A 24 12.88 -1.26 -4.07
CA SER A 24 14.32 -0.98 -4.21
C SER A 24 14.94 -1.52 -5.50
N ASP A 25 14.35 -2.57 -6.07
CA ASP A 25 14.69 -3.18 -7.35
C ASP A 25 13.87 -2.60 -8.54
N GLY A 26 13.13 -1.51 -8.30
CA GLY A 26 12.44 -0.75 -9.34
C GLY A 26 11.09 -1.31 -9.78
N HIS A 27 10.51 -2.26 -9.05
CA HIS A 27 9.18 -2.77 -9.36
C HIS A 27 8.11 -1.76 -8.89
N GLU A 28 7.16 -1.44 -9.77
CA GLU A 28 6.07 -0.51 -9.49
C GLU A 28 4.79 -1.27 -9.11
N PHE A 29 4.32 -1.05 -7.89
CA PHE A 29 3.05 -1.59 -7.40
C PHE A 29 2.00 -0.49 -7.37
N ILE A 30 0.98 -0.59 -8.21
CA ILE A 30 -0.15 0.33 -8.23
C ILE A 30 -1.27 -0.26 -7.38
N ILE A 31 -1.57 0.38 -6.24
CA ILE A 31 -2.63 -0.04 -5.33
C ILE A 31 -3.58 1.11 -5.03
N LYS A 32 -4.79 0.80 -4.57
CA LYS A 32 -5.73 1.84 -4.16
C LYS A 32 -5.16 2.63 -2.98
N LYS A 33 -5.37 3.95 -2.99
CA LYS A 33 -4.87 4.88 -1.98
C LYS A 33 -5.38 4.50 -0.58
N ASP A 34 -6.65 4.09 -0.46
CA ASP A 34 -7.26 3.65 0.80
C ASP A 34 -6.53 2.46 1.46
N LEU A 35 -6.05 1.50 0.66
CA LEU A 35 -5.26 0.38 1.14
C LEU A 35 -3.89 0.84 1.65
N ALA A 36 -3.22 1.70 0.89
CA ALA A 36 -1.88 2.21 1.22
C ALA A 36 -1.86 3.02 2.53
N LEU A 37 -2.97 3.69 2.84
CA LEU A 37 -3.15 4.45 4.09
C LEU A 37 -3.27 3.57 5.35
N THR A 38 -3.23 2.24 5.20
CA THR A 38 -3.02 1.32 6.33
C THR A 38 -1.66 1.55 7.01
N SER A 39 -0.65 2.00 6.25
CA SER A 39 0.67 2.34 6.76
C SER A 39 0.73 3.79 7.25
N GLY A 40 1.15 3.98 8.50
CA GLY A 40 1.40 5.31 9.07
C GLY A 40 2.48 6.08 8.29
N THR A 41 3.54 5.38 7.89
CA THR A 41 4.66 5.95 7.12
C THR A 41 4.25 6.40 5.73
N ILE A 42 3.51 5.56 4.97
CA ILE A 42 3.01 5.93 3.64
C ILE A 42 2.07 7.13 3.74
N LYS A 43 1.18 7.14 4.74
CA LYS A 43 0.28 8.27 4.99
C LYS A 43 1.06 9.56 5.26
N ALA A 44 2.12 9.50 6.07
CA ALA A 44 2.96 10.64 6.36
C ALA A 44 3.70 11.14 5.11
N MET A 45 4.20 10.25 4.26
CA MET A 45 4.87 10.62 3.00
C MET A 45 3.91 11.28 2.01
N LEU A 46 2.67 10.81 1.91
CA LEU A 46 1.68 11.41 1.00
C LEU A 46 1.06 12.71 1.53
N SER A 47 1.10 12.96 2.83
CA SER A 47 0.40 14.09 3.49
C SER A 47 1.32 15.04 4.28
N GLY A 48 2.65 14.87 4.17
CA GLY A 48 3.64 15.58 4.96
C GLY A 48 3.87 17.04 4.52
N PRO A 49 4.32 17.93 5.42
CA PRO A 49 4.73 19.28 5.06
C PRO A 49 5.98 19.23 4.17
N GLY A 50 5.84 19.69 2.92
CA GLY A 50 6.89 19.62 1.89
C GLY A 50 6.63 18.59 0.78
N SER A 51 5.63 17.73 0.94
CA SER A 51 5.27 16.65 0.01
C SER A 51 4.44 17.12 -1.20
N TYR A 52 4.58 18.38 -1.65
CA TYR A 52 3.79 18.90 -2.77
C TYR A 52 3.95 18.05 -4.03
N SER A 53 5.18 17.64 -4.35
CA SER A 53 5.48 16.76 -5.47
C SER A 53 4.95 15.33 -5.27
N GLU A 54 5.00 14.80 -4.05
CA GLU A 54 4.54 13.43 -3.73
C GLU A 54 3.01 13.35 -3.70
N ASN A 55 2.34 14.43 -3.33
CA ASN A 55 0.88 14.52 -3.35
C ASN A 55 0.33 14.78 -4.76
N GLU A 56 1.13 15.40 -5.64
CA GLU A 56 0.82 15.52 -7.07
C GLU A 56 1.12 14.23 -7.84
N THR A 57 2.22 13.54 -7.54
CA THR A 57 2.61 12.31 -8.27
C THR A 57 2.00 11.03 -7.66
N ASN A 58 1.61 11.06 -6.38
CA ASN A 58 1.14 9.90 -5.61
C ASN A 58 2.10 8.70 -5.65
N GLU A 59 3.40 8.98 -5.71
CA GLU A 59 4.45 7.97 -5.75
C GLU A 59 5.22 7.91 -4.42
N VAL A 60 5.53 6.70 -3.98
CA VAL A 60 6.38 6.45 -2.80
C VAL A 60 7.49 5.49 -3.21
N ASN A 61 8.75 5.92 -3.01
CA ASN A 61 9.92 5.14 -3.38
C ASN A 61 10.59 4.53 -2.14
N PHE A 62 10.65 3.20 -2.08
CA PHE A 62 11.29 2.44 -1.02
C PHE A 62 12.68 1.99 -1.44
N ARG A 63 13.71 2.68 -0.96
CA ARG A 63 15.12 2.34 -1.29
C ARG A 63 15.61 1.04 -0.63
N GLU A 64 14.95 0.58 0.43
CA GLU A 64 15.39 -0.55 1.25
C GLU A 64 14.44 -1.75 1.19
N ILE A 65 13.24 -1.61 0.61
CA ILE A 65 12.25 -2.69 0.55
C ILE A 65 12.24 -3.31 -0.85
N PRO A 66 12.69 -4.56 -1.03
CA PRO A 66 12.70 -5.24 -2.32
C PRO A 66 11.29 -5.69 -2.74
N SER A 67 11.12 -5.98 -4.04
CA SER A 67 9.81 -6.32 -4.63
C SER A 67 9.11 -7.51 -3.95
N HIS A 68 9.84 -8.57 -3.59
CA HIS A 68 9.24 -9.76 -2.96
C HIS A 68 8.64 -9.47 -1.57
N VAL A 69 9.21 -8.51 -0.84
CA VAL A 69 8.68 -8.03 0.44
C VAL A 69 7.54 -7.05 0.21
N LEU A 70 7.71 -6.07 -0.68
CA LEU A 70 6.70 -5.05 -0.96
C LEU A 70 5.41 -5.67 -1.52
N GLN A 71 5.53 -6.75 -2.31
CA GLN A 71 4.39 -7.54 -2.78
C GLN A 71 3.58 -8.10 -1.60
N LYS A 72 4.25 -8.67 -0.58
CA LYS A 72 3.58 -9.20 0.62
C LYS A 72 2.95 -8.10 1.46
N VAL A 73 3.59 -6.94 1.56
CA VAL A 73 3.02 -5.75 2.20
C VAL A 73 1.74 -5.31 1.50
N CYS A 74 1.73 -5.23 0.16
CA CYS A 74 0.53 -4.86 -0.59
C CYS A 74 -0.62 -5.86 -0.39
N GLN A 75 -0.31 -7.17 -0.36
CA GLN A 75 -1.28 -8.21 -0.03
C GLN A 75 -1.82 -8.04 1.40
N TYR A 76 -0.95 -7.70 2.36
CA TYR A 76 -1.36 -7.45 3.73
C TYR A 76 -2.29 -6.24 3.85
N PHE A 77 -2.06 -5.15 3.13
CA PHE A 77 -2.98 -4.00 3.14
C PHE A 77 -4.40 -4.38 2.68
N ALA A 78 -4.50 -5.11 1.56
CA ALA A 78 -5.80 -5.61 1.08
C ALA A 78 -6.46 -6.55 2.10
N TYR A 79 -5.68 -7.47 2.68
CA TYR A 79 -6.15 -8.39 3.72
C TYR A 79 -6.64 -7.63 4.95
N LYS A 80 -5.85 -6.70 5.49
CA LYS A 80 -6.15 -5.92 6.67
C LYS A 80 -7.44 -5.14 6.49
N VAL A 81 -7.58 -4.40 5.39
CA VAL A 81 -8.80 -3.61 5.13
C VAL A 81 -10.01 -4.52 4.94
N ARG A 82 -9.86 -5.63 4.20
CA ARG A 82 -10.97 -6.56 3.93
C ARG A 82 -11.52 -7.25 5.18
N TYR A 83 -10.66 -7.55 6.15
CA TYR A 83 -11.03 -8.32 7.35
C TYR A 83 -11.18 -7.47 8.62
N THR A 84 -10.80 -6.19 8.60
CA THR A 84 -11.09 -5.28 9.70
C THR A 84 -12.61 -5.10 9.84
N ASN A 85 -13.16 -5.31 11.04
CA ASN A 85 -14.59 -5.27 11.34
C ASN A 85 -15.46 -6.24 10.51
N SER A 86 -14.87 -7.27 9.91
CA SER A 86 -15.63 -8.27 9.17
C SER A 86 -16.25 -9.31 10.11
N ALA A 87 -17.51 -9.66 9.87
CA ALA A 87 -18.19 -10.75 10.59
C ALA A 87 -17.91 -12.14 9.98
N THR A 88 -17.15 -12.20 8.87
CA THR A 88 -16.75 -13.46 8.24
C THR A 88 -15.56 -14.07 8.95
N GLU A 89 -15.40 -15.39 8.81
CA GLU A 89 -14.16 -16.06 9.21
C GLU A 89 -12.95 -15.40 8.53
N ILE A 90 -11.90 -15.19 9.31
CA ILE A 90 -10.67 -14.54 8.86
C ILE A 90 -9.71 -15.65 8.43
N PRO A 91 -9.37 -15.76 7.13
CA PRO A 91 -8.46 -16.80 6.65
C PRO A 91 -7.03 -16.53 7.12
N GLU A 92 -6.21 -17.57 7.19
CA GLU A 92 -4.79 -17.44 7.54
C GLU A 92 -4.03 -16.64 6.47
N PHE A 93 -3.22 -15.66 6.91
CA PHE A 93 -2.30 -14.94 6.05
C PHE A 93 -0.94 -15.65 6.03
N SER A 94 -0.73 -16.51 5.03
CA SER A 94 0.49 -17.31 4.91
C SER A 94 1.73 -16.44 4.61
N ILE A 95 2.74 -16.55 5.47
CA ILE A 95 4.06 -15.92 5.33
C ILE A 95 5.09 -17.04 5.21
N ALA A 96 5.86 -17.03 4.12
CA ALA A 96 6.93 -18.01 3.94
C ALA A 96 8.08 -17.71 4.93
N PRO A 97 8.70 -18.72 5.56
CA PRO A 97 9.78 -18.51 6.52
C PRO A 97 10.93 -17.65 5.99
N GLU A 98 11.22 -17.75 4.70
CA GLU A 98 12.32 -17.08 4.02
C GLU A 98 12.14 -15.56 3.98
N VAL A 99 10.90 -15.07 3.97
CA VAL A 99 10.58 -13.62 3.88
C VAL A 99 10.16 -13.02 5.23
N ALA A 100 10.00 -13.84 6.27
CA ALA A 100 9.43 -13.42 7.54
C ALA A 100 10.24 -12.33 8.25
N LEU A 101 11.58 -12.45 8.24
CA LEU A 101 12.46 -11.47 8.88
C LEU A 101 12.46 -10.12 8.15
N GLU A 102 12.54 -10.14 6.83
CA GLU A 102 12.48 -8.92 6.02
C GLU A 102 11.12 -8.23 6.14
N LEU A 103 10.04 -9.02 6.14
CA LEU A 103 8.69 -8.50 6.32
C LEU A 103 8.49 -7.88 7.71
N LEU A 104 9.10 -8.44 8.76
CA LEU A 104 9.08 -7.85 10.10
C LEU A 104 9.77 -6.48 10.15
N MET A 105 10.92 -6.35 9.50
CA MET A 105 11.63 -5.06 9.40
C MET A 105 10.82 -4.04 8.62
N ALA A 106 10.22 -4.46 7.49
CA ALA A 106 9.35 -3.62 6.68
C ALA A 106 8.10 -3.18 7.46
N ALA A 107 7.46 -4.08 8.22
CA ALA A 107 6.29 -3.75 9.05
C ALA A 107 6.62 -2.68 10.11
N ASN A 108 7.76 -2.81 10.79
CA ASN A 108 8.21 -1.80 11.74
C ASN A 108 8.48 -0.44 11.07
N PHE A 109 9.11 -0.43 9.89
CA PHE A 109 9.34 0.81 9.14
C PHE A 109 8.04 1.45 8.64
N LEU A 110 7.07 0.64 8.21
CA LEU A 110 5.80 1.09 7.64
C LEU A 110 4.75 1.43 8.69
N ASP A 111 5.01 1.16 9.97
CA ASP A 111 4.08 1.40 11.09
C ASP A 111 2.71 0.73 10.82
N CYS A 112 2.69 -0.60 10.63
CA CYS A 112 1.48 -1.38 10.30
C CYS A 112 1.51 -2.86 10.74
#